data_AF-A0A9Q5Z5L5-F1
#
_entry.id   AF-A0A9Q5Z5L5-F1
#
_cell.length_a   1.000
_cell.length_b   1.000
_cell.length_c   1.000
_cell.angle_alpha   90.00
_cell.angle_beta   90.00
_cell.angle_gamma   90.00
#
_symmetry.space_group_name_H-M   'P 1'
#
loop_
_entity.id
_entity.type
_entity.pdbx_description
1 polymer ?
#
loop_
_entity_poly.entity_id
_entity_poly.type
_entity_poly.pdbx_seq_one_letter_code
_entity_poly.pdbx_strand_id
1 'polypeptide(L)'
;VHTTEIYVPLKLNQSPFNVGITITLPPFTPKQVQDLALRYGLEWAVSPEGEKRLESLQAMVGGHPYLVSLALYHLSRQEITLEMLLETASTPMGIYTQHLRELLNLLQKEPELMPAMQQVITSNEKVELDAIAAYKLESMGLVQLNGNQACVMCELYRLYFSQQLIKL
;
A
#
# COMPACT_ATOMS: atom_id res chain seq x y z
N VAL A 1 44.96 -22.45 -16.71
CA VAL A 1 44.57 -21.44 -15.70
C VAL A 1 43.10 -21.16 -15.93
N HIS A 2 42.23 -21.60 -15.02
CA HIS A 2 40.78 -21.51 -15.17
C HIS A 2 40.27 -20.17 -14.63
N THR A 3 39.63 -19.37 -15.49
CA THR A 3 38.86 -18.20 -15.07
C THR A 3 37.42 -18.65 -14.91
N THR A 4 37.00 -18.97 -13.69
CA THR A 4 35.58 -19.11 -13.36
C THR A 4 34.96 -17.72 -13.41
N GLU A 5 34.34 -17.38 -14.54
CA GLU A 5 33.39 -16.28 -14.61
C GLU A 5 32.30 -16.56 -13.58
N ILE A 6 32.17 -15.66 -12.60
CA ILE A 6 31.07 -15.67 -11.64
C ILE A 6 29.82 -15.35 -12.45
N TYR A 7 29.11 -16.38 -12.88
CA TYR A 7 27.80 -16.25 -13.50
C TYR A 7 26.84 -15.75 -12.43
N VAL A 8 26.65 -14.43 -12.36
CA VAL A 8 25.61 -13.82 -11.52
C VAL A 8 24.28 -14.18 -12.18
N PRO A 9 23.44 -15.02 -11.56
CA PRO A 9 22.14 -15.30 -12.14
C PRO A 9 21.35 -13.99 -12.11
N LEU A 10 21.12 -13.43 -13.30
CA LEU A 10 20.26 -12.26 -13.48
C LEU A 10 18.89 -12.63 -12.95
N LYS A 11 18.50 -12.03 -11.81
CA LYS A 11 17.11 -12.06 -11.38
C LYS A 11 16.32 -11.40 -12.51
N LEU A 12 15.50 -12.17 -13.23
CA LEU A 12 14.72 -11.76 -14.41
C LEU A 12 13.88 -10.49 -14.21
N ASN A 13 13.65 -10.08 -12.96
CA ASN A 13 12.85 -8.90 -12.59
C ASN A 13 13.70 -7.64 -12.34
N GLN A 14 15.02 -7.69 -12.53
CA GLN A 14 15.90 -6.55 -12.33
C GLN A 14 16.60 -6.21 -13.64
N SER A 15 16.24 -5.06 -14.21
CA SER A 15 16.97 -4.50 -15.33
C SER A 15 18.42 -4.26 -14.90
N PRO A 16 19.42 -4.72 -15.67
CA PRO A 16 20.83 -4.41 -15.39
C PRO A 16 21.13 -2.90 -15.50
N PHE A 17 20.15 -2.10 -15.95
CA PHE A 17 20.20 -0.64 -16.05
C PHE A 17 19.40 0.09 -14.96
N ASN A 18 19.08 -0.54 -13.83
CA ASN A 18 18.59 0.17 -12.63
C ASN A 18 19.70 1.02 -11.96
N VAL A 19 20.47 1.77 -12.77
CA VAL A 19 21.47 2.78 -12.37
C VAL A 19 20.82 4.17 -12.34
N GLY A 20 19.70 4.27 -11.63
CA GLY A 20 18.95 5.51 -11.42
C GLY A 20 18.93 5.91 -9.95
N ILE A 21 18.78 7.21 -9.67
CA ILE A 21 18.50 7.69 -8.32
C ILE A 21 17.10 7.21 -7.94
N THR A 22 16.97 6.42 -6.88
CA THR A 22 15.67 6.04 -6.33
C THR A 22 15.03 7.26 -5.69
N ILE A 23 13.92 7.73 -6.25
CA ILE A 23 13.09 8.79 -5.64
C ILE A 23 11.97 8.09 -4.88
N THR A 24 12.03 8.15 -3.56
CA THR A 24 10.95 7.65 -2.70
C THR A 24 9.81 8.66 -2.71
N LEU A 25 8.61 8.22 -3.09
CA LEU A 25 7.42 9.06 -3.03
C LEU A 25 6.75 8.91 -1.66
N PRO A 26 6.76 9.95 -0.80
CA PRO A 26 6.13 9.86 0.52
C PRO A 26 4.60 9.83 0.38
N PRO A 27 3.89 9.35 1.42
CA PRO A 27 2.44 9.48 1.50
C PRO A 27 2.01 10.94 1.42
N PHE A 28 0.85 11.19 0.81
CA PHE A 28 0.24 12.51 0.82
C PHE A 28 -0.18 12.91 2.24
N THR A 29 0.17 14.14 2.59
CA THR A 29 -0.36 14.83 3.78
C THR A 29 -1.85 15.15 3.60
N PRO A 30 -2.61 15.38 4.69
CA PRO A 30 -4.04 15.75 4.59
C PRO A 30 -4.28 16.93 3.65
N LYS A 31 -3.43 17.96 3.70
CA LYS A 31 -3.49 19.12 2.80
C LYS A 31 -3.27 18.76 1.33
N GLN A 32 -2.34 17.83 1.05
CA GLN A 32 -2.11 17.35 -0.31
C GLN A 32 -3.28 16.50 -0.83
N VAL A 33 -3.91 15.69 0.04
CA VAL A 33 -5.13 14.95 -0.32
C VAL A 33 -6.27 15.92 -0.65
N GLN A 34 -6.44 16.98 0.14
CA GLN A 34 -7.45 18.03 -0.12
C GLN A 34 -7.17 18.78 -1.42
N ASP A 35 -5.94 19.25 -1.65
CA ASP A 35 -5.55 19.91 -2.91
C ASP A 35 -5.80 18.99 -4.11
N LEU A 36 -5.46 17.71 -3.98
CA LEU A 36 -5.70 16.74 -5.05
C LEU A 36 -7.22 16.56 -5.28
N ALA A 37 -8.02 16.42 -4.23
CA ALA A 37 -9.47 16.28 -4.36
C ALA A 37 -10.11 17.45 -5.13
N LEU A 38 -9.65 18.69 -4.88
CA LEU A 38 -10.09 19.86 -5.62
C LEU A 38 -9.70 19.80 -7.11
N ARG A 39 -8.51 19.30 -7.43
CA ARG A 39 -8.09 19.07 -8.84
C ARG A 39 -8.94 18.01 -9.56
N TYR A 40 -9.52 17.08 -8.80
CA TYR A 40 -10.51 16.12 -9.29
C TYR A 40 -11.92 16.71 -9.40
N GLY A 41 -12.13 17.99 -9.05
CA GLY A 41 -13.44 18.66 -9.11
C GLY A 41 -14.36 18.34 -7.93
N LEU A 42 -13.82 17.83 -6.83
CA LEU A 42 -14.58 17.53 -5.61
C LEU A 42 -14.65 18.78 -4.72
N GLU A 43 -15.46 19.76 -5.13
CA GLU A 43 -15.63 21.05 -4.44
C GLU A 43 -16.09 20.91 -2.98
N TRP A 44 -16.74 19.80 -2.64
CA TRP A 44 -17.14 19.53 -1.26
C TRP A 44 -15.95 19.34 -0.31
N ALA A 45 -14.73 19.10 -0.83
CA ALA A 45 -13.55 18.79 -0.03
C ALA A 45 -13.01 19.96 0.82
N VAL A 46 -13.43 21.20 0.55
CA VAL A 46 -13.05 22.39 1.35
C VAL A 46 -14.02 22.71 2.48
N SER A 47 -15.17 22.02 2.56
CA SER A 47 -16.08 22.22 3.69
C SER A 47 -15.58 21.46 4.94
N PRO A 48 -15.97 21.89 6.16
CA PRO A 48 -15.63 21.15 7.38
C PRO A 48 -16.09 19.69 7.37
N GLU A 49 -17.21 19.39 6.70
CA GLU A 49 -17.70 18.02 6.49
C GLU A 49 -16.85 17.28 5.45
N GLY A 50 -16.43 17.97 4.38
CA GLY A 50 -15.53 17.43 3.38
C GLY A 50 -14.17 17.06 3.92
N GLU A 51 -13.61 17.88 4.81
CA GLU A 51 -12.35 17.60 5.51
C GLU A 51 -12.46 16.31 6.33
N LYS A 52 -13.53 16.13 7.12
CA LYS A 52 -13.78 14.88 7.87
C LYS A 52 -13.95 13.66 6.97
N ARG A 53 -14.57 13.85 5.81
CA ARG A 53 -14.71 12.80 4.78
C ARG A 53 -13.34 12.40 4.22
N LEU A 54 -12.48 13.38 3.91
CA LEU A 54 -11.11 13.12 3.46
C LEU A 54 -10.25 12.49 4.56
N GLU A 55 -10.41 12.88 5.82
CA GLU A 55 -9.75 12.24 6.96
C GLU A 55 -10.12 10.75 7.04
N SER A 56 -11.39 10.41 6.83
CA SER A 56 -11.85 9.02 6.81
C SER A 56 -11.23 8.22 5.66
N LEU A 57 -11.14 8.82 4.46
CA LEU A 57 -10.43 8.22 3.33
C LEU A 57 -8.95 8.03 3.66
N GLN A 58 -8.31 9.03 4.24
CA GLN A 58 -6.89 8.99 4.57
C GLN A 58 -6.58 7.97 5.67
N ALA A 59 -7.47 7.80 6.66
CA ALA A 59 -7.37 6.73 7.65
C ALA A 59 -7.41 5.34 6.99
N MET A 60 -8.24 5.16 5.96
CA MET A 60 -8.31 3.91 5.20
C MET A 60 -7.05 3.64 4.37
N VAL A 61 -6.55 4.63 3.62
CA VAL A 61 -5.48 4.41 2.62
C VAL A 61 -4.10 4.96 2.98
N GLY A 62 -3.95 5.58 4.15
CA GLY A 62 -2.68 6.08 4.69
C GLY A 62 -2.03 7.21 3.88
N GLY A 63 -2.76 7.86 2.96
CA GLY A 63 -2.19 8.84 2.04
C GLY A 63 -1.39 8.21 0.87
N HIS A 64 -1.49 6.90 0.65
CA HIS A 64 -0.79 6.23 -0.45
C HIS A 64 -1.17 6.85 -1.81
N PRO A 65 -0.23 7.44 -2.58
CA PRO A 65 -0.56 8.28 -3.74
C PRO A 65 -1.46 7.60 -4.79
N TYR A 66 -1.16 6.35 -5.13
CA TYR A 66 -2.01 5.55 -6.04
C TYR A 66 -3.42 5.31 -5.49
N LEU A 67 -3.56 4.83 -4.25
CA LEU A 67 -4.86 4.52 -3.66
C LEU A 67 -5.73 5.78 -3.51
N VAL A 68 -5.13 6.89 -3.07
CA VAL A 68 -5.82 8.19 -2.99
C VAL A 68 -6.30 8.61 -4.38
N SER A 69 -5.44 8.57 -5.39
CA SER A 69 -5.80 8.97 -6.75
C SER A 69 -6.93 8.12 -7.33
N LEU A 70 -6.91 6.81 -7.05
CA LEU A 70 -7.96 5.89 -7.48
C LEU A 70 -9.30 6.18 -6.80
N ALA A 71 -9.31 6.44 -5.49
CA ALA A 71 -10.51 6.88 -4.78
C ALA A 71 -11.10 8.16 -5.37
N LEU A 72 -10.26 9.19 -5.48
CA LEU A 72 -10.70 10.50 -5.96
C LEU A 72 -11.22 10.42 -7.39
N TYR A 73 -10.62 9.58 -8.24
CA TYR A 73 -11.10 9.30 -9.59
C TYR A 73 -12.54 8.74 -9.62
N HIS A 74 -12.81 7.69 -8.83
CA HIS A 74 -14.15 7.09 -8.80
C HIS A 74 -15.18 8.03 -8.16
N LEU A 75 -14.77 8.80 -7.14
CA LEU A 75 -15.62 9.80 -6.49
C LEU A 75 -15.96 10.97 -7.43
N SER A 76 -14.99 11.48 -8.21
CA SER A 76 -15.23 12.59 -9.15
C SER A 76 -16.16 12.19 -10.28
N ARG A 77 -16.15 10.92 -10.67
CA ARG A 77 -17.05 10.35 -11.67
C ARG A 77 -18.44 9.98 -11.11
N GLN A 78 -18.64 10.13 -9.80
CA GLN A 78 -19.88 9.77 -9.10
C GLN A 78 -20.28 8.29 -9.30
N GLU A 79 -19.30 7.42 -9.55
CA GLU A 79 -19.52 5.98 -9.73
C GLU A 79 -19.79 5.27 -8.41
N ILE A 80 -19.28 5.83 -7.32
CA ILE A 80 -19.42 5.33 -5.96
C ILE A 80 -19.47 6.49 -4.98
N THR A 81 -20.18 6.32 -3.86
CA THR A 81 -20.10 7.27 -2.75
C THR A 81 -18.89 6.97 -1.87
N LEU A 82 -18.44 7.93 -1.07
CA LEU A 82 -17.34 7.68 -0.14
C LEU A 82 -17.69 6.60 0.87
N GLU A 83 -18.94 6.58 1.33
CA GLU A 83 -19.44 5.65 2.33
C GLU A 83 -19.36 4.21 1.79
N MET A 84 -19.83 3.98 0.56
CA MET A 84 -19.72 2.69 -0.13
C MET A 84 -18.27 2.32 -0.42
N LEU A 85 -17.43 3.30 -0.79
CA LEU A 85 -16.01 3.07 -1.04
C LEU A 85 -15.31 2.56 0.22
N LEU A 86 -15.54 3.19 1.37
CA LEU A 86 -14.95 2.79 2.65
C LEU A 86 -15.46 1.42 3.12
N GLU A 87 -16.76 1.16 2.98
CA GLU A 87 -17.37 -0.13 3.34
C GLU A 87 -16.83 -1.28 2.49
N THR A 88 -16.68 -1.06 1.19
CA THR A 88 -16.23 -2.10 0.25
C THR A 88 -14.72 -2.15 0.06
N ALA A 89 -13.95 -1.24 0.66
CA ALA A 89 -12.54 -0.98 0.35
C ALA A 89 -11.68 -2.26 0.33
N SER A 90 -11.78 -3.08 1.38
CA SER A 90 -11.00 -4.31 1.54
C SER A 90 -11.71 -5.56 0.99
N THR A 91 -12.78 -5.40 0.20
CA THR A 91 -13.60 -6.51 -0.29
C THR A 91 -13.35 -6.79 -1.78
N PRO A 92 -13.75 -7.97 -2.29
CA PRO A 92 -13.69 -8.26 -3.72
C PRO A 92 -14.52 -7.33 -4.61
N MET A 93 -15.48 -6.59 -4.04
CA MET A 93 -16.33 -5.64 -4.78
C MET A 93 -15.78 -4.21 -4.77
N GLY A 94 -14.78 -3.93 -3.95
CA GLY A 94 -14.20 -2.60 -3.82
C GLY A 94 -13.29 -2.22 -4.99
N ILE A 95 -13.11 -0.92 -5.16
CA ILE A 95 -12.26 -0.34 -6.23
C ILE A 95 -10.79 -0.78 -6.15
N TYR A 96 -10.32 -1.20 -4.96
CA TYR A 96 -8.94 -1.62 -4.74
C TYR A 96 -8.69 -3.12 -5.04
N THR A 97 -9.71 -3.88 -5.44
CA THR A 97 -9.62 -5.35 -5.51
C THR A 97 -8.47 -5.86 -6.40
N GLN A 98 -8.26 -5.23 -7.56
CA GLN A 98 -7.20 -5.62 -8.48
C GLN A 98 -5.82 -5.44 -7.85
N HIS A 99 -5.57 -4.27 -7.26
CA HIS A 99 -4.32 -3.95 -6.56
C HIS A 99 -4.04 -4.91 -5.39
N LEU A 100 -5.06 -5.19 -4.59
CA LEU A 100 -4.94 -6.08 -3.44
C LEU A 100 -4.64 -7.53 -3.85
N ARG A 101 -5.25 -8.01 -4.93
CA ARG A 101 -4.97 -9.34 -5.50
C ARG A 101 -3.57 -9.44 -6.07
N GLU A 102 -3.07 -8.39 -6.73
CA GLU A 102 -1.70 -8.35 -7.23
C GLU A 102 -0.69 -8.45 -6.08
N LEU A 103 -0.90 -7.68 -5.00
CA LEU A 103 -0.07 -7.77 -3.80
C LEU A 103 -0.14 -9.15 -3.13
N LEU A 104 -1.33 -9.76 -3.04
CA LEU A 104 -1.50 -11.11 -2.52
C LEU A 104 -0.74 -12.15 -3.37
N ASN A 105 -0.84 -12.05 -4.70
CA ASN A 105 -0.12 -12.93 -5.61
C ASN A 105 1.40 -12.80 -5.47
N LEU A 106 1.91 -11.59 -5.20
CA LEU A 106 3.33 -11.37 -4.93
C LEU A 106 3.75 -12.01 -3.59
N LEU A 107 2.95 -11.83 -2.53
CA LEU A 107 3.21 -12.48 -1.23
C LEU A 107 3.20 -14.01 -1.33
N GLN A 108 2.25 -14.59 -2.08
CA GLN A 108 2.16 -16.04 -2.26
C GLN A 108 3.35 -16.65 -3.01
N LYS A 109 4.05 -15.86 -3.83
CA LYS A 109 5.28 -16.29 -4.51
C LYS A 109 6.50 -16.32 -3.58
N GLU A 110 6.42 -15.64 -2.43
CA GLU A 110 7.48 -15.55 -1.42
C GLU A 110 6.91 -16.00 -0.06
N PRO A 111 6.62 -17.29 0.12
CA PRO A 111 5.94 -17.80 1.32
C PRO A 111 6.69 -17.50 2.61
N GLU A 112 8.00 -17.23 2.56
CA GLU A 112 8.80 -16.79 3.69
C GLU A 112 8.37 -15.43 4.26
N LEU A 113 7.68 -14.59 3.48
CA LEU A 113 7.18 -13.28 3.91
C LEU A 113 5.84 -13.37 4.65
N MET A 114 5.12 -14.48 4.52
CA MET A 114 3.77 -14.63 5.07
C MET A 114 3.74 -14.51 6.60
N PRO A 115 4.64 -15.15 7.37
CA PRO A 115 4.67 -15.00 8.82
C PRO A 115 4.98 -13.56 9.26
N ALA A 116 5.92 -12.89 8.56
CA ALA A 116 6.27 -11.50 8.83
C ALA A 116 5.07 -10.56 8.58
N MET A 117 4.35 -10.77 7.47
CA MET A 117 3.15 -10.00 7.17
C MET A 117 2.04 -10.25 8.20
N GLN A 118 1.82 -11.50 8.61
CA GLN A 118 0.87 -11.86 9.69
C GLN A 118 1.20 -11.17 11.01
N GLN A 119 2.49 -11.11 11.37
CA GLN A 119 2.95 -10.45 12.59
C GLN A 119 2.62 -8.95 12.56
N VAL A 120 2.85 -8.28 11.42
CA VAL A 120 2.57 -6.85 11.25
C VAL A 120 1.08 -6.53 11.30
N ILE A 121 0.22 -7.32 10.64
CA ILE A 121 -1.23 -7.02 10.59
C ILE A 121 -1.95 -7.31 11.92
N THR A 122 -1.44 -8.26 12.70
CA THR A 122 -2.01 -8.64 14.01
C THR A 122 -1.60 -7.67 15.12
N SER A 123 -0.48 -6.97 14.95
CA SER A 123 0.01 -5.99 15.92
C SER A 123 -0.62 -4.61 15.71
N ASN A 124 -1.05 -3.98 16.80
CA ASN A 124 -1.43 -2.56 16.80
C ASN A 124 -0.20 -1.63 16.93
N GLU A 125 0.96 -2.21 17.27
CA GLU A 125 2.22 -1.50 17.46
C GLU A 125 3.24 -1.90 16.40
N LYS A 126 4.37 -1.17 16.35
CA LYS A 126 5.46 -1.49 15.44
C LYS A 126 6.12 -2.82 15.86
N VAL A 127 6.50 -3.61 14.87
CA VAL A 127 6.98 -4.98 15.07
C VAL A 127 8.40 -5.10 14.54
N GLU A 128 9.30 -5.70 15.33
CA GLU A 128 10.61 -6.08 14.82
C GLU A 128 10.51 -7.29 13.89
N LEU A 129 11.06 -7.16 12.69
CA LEU A 129 11.10 -8.20 11.67
C LEU A 129 12.55 -8.50 11.30
N ASP A 130 12.76 -9.68 10.72
CA ASP A 130 14.00 -9.97 10.01
C ASP A 130 14.26 -8.90 8.92
N ALA A 131 15.51 -8.46 8.78
CA ALA A 131 15.87 -7.34 7.91
C ALA A 131 15.53 -7.61 6.43
N ILE A 132 15.66 -8.85 5.95
CA ILE A 132 15.34 -9.22 4.57
C ILE A 132 13.83 -9.19 4.37
N ALA A 133 13.07 -9.75 5.31
CA ALA A 133 11.61 -9.72 5.26
C ALA A 133 11.07 -8.28 5.33
N ALA A 134 11.60 -7.46 6.25
CA ALA A 134 11.24 -6.06 6.42
C ALA A 134 11.45 -5.26 5.12
N TYR A 135 12.65 -5.38 4.53
CA TYR A 135 13.00 -4.68 3.29
C TYR A 135 12.13 -5.12 2.10
N LYS A 136 11.86 -6.44 1.97
CA LYS A 136 11.00 -6.96 0.90
C LYS A 136 9.56 -6.44 1.05
N LEU A 137 9.00 -6.49 2.25
CA LEU A 137 7.64 -5.99 2.51
C LEU A 137 7.55 -4.47 2.29
N GLU A 138 8.57 -3.69 2.66
CA GLU A 138 8.63 -2.25 2.39
C GLU A 138 8.72 -1.98 0.88
N SER A 139 9.53 -2.76 0.16
CA SER A 139 9.67 -2.66 -1.30
C SER A 139 8.36 -2.98 -2.04
N MET A 140 7.50 -3.81 -1.44
CA MET A 140 6.14 -4.07 -1.93
C MET A 140 5.13 -2.97 -1.55
N GLY A 141 5.54 -1.99 -0.74
CA GLY A 141 4.67 -0.94 -0.20
C GLY A 141 3.71 -1.40 0.89
N LEU A 142 3.88 -2.60 1.43
CA LEU A 142 2.96 -3.19 2.41
C LEU A 142 3.19 -2.68 3.83
N VAL A 143 4.43 -2.31 4.14
CA VAL A 143 4.85 -1.82 5.46
C VAL A 143 5.69 -0.56 5.32
N GLN A 144 5.71 0.23 6.39
CA GLN A 144 6.65 1.33 6.55
C GLN A 144 7.66 0.95 7.64
N LEU A 145 8.94 1.19 7.39
CA LEU A 145 9.99 0.99 8.38
C LEU A 145 10.26 2.25 9.19
N ASN A 146 10.48 2.08 10.49
CA ASN A 146 10.97 3.10 11.40
C ASN A 146 12.10 2.49 12.24
N GLY A 147 13.33 2.69 11.78
CA GLY A 147 14.48 1.93 12.29
C GLY A 147 14.33 0.45 11.97
N ASN A 148 14.41 -0.41 12.99
CA ASN A 148 14.26 -1.87 12.85
C ASN A 148 12.82 -2.36 13.00
N GLN A 149 11.85 -1.46 13.16
CA GLN A 149 10.46 -1.82 13.38
C GLN A 149 9.61 -1.51 12.16
N ALA A 150 8.71 -2.42 11.81
CA ALA A 150 7.76 -2.31 10.72
C ALA A 150 6.34 -2.07 11.26
N CYS A 151 5.58 -1.25 10.56
CA CYS A 151 4.13 -1.13 10.74
C CYS A 151 3.42 -1.24 9.40
N VAL A 152 2.17 -1.70 9.39
CA VAL A 152 1.36 -1.76 8.17
C VAL A 152 1.24 -0.36 7.55
N MET A 153 1.35 -0.28 6.23
CA MET A 153 1.32 1.00 5.51
C MET A 153 -0.01 1.74 5.65
N CYS A 154 -1.14 1.02 5.64
CA CYS A 154 -2.46 1.59 5.81
C CYS A 154 -3.50 0.56 6.26
N GLU A 155 -4.65 1.05 6.73
CA GLU A 155 -5.71 0.21 7.26
C GLU A 155 -6.33 -0.71 6.20
N LEU A 156 -6.40 -0.25 4.94
CA LEU A 156 -6.84 -1.08 3.82
C LEU A 156 -6.06 -2.40 3.74
N TYR A 157 -4.74 -2.35 3.88
CA TYR A 157 -3.90 -3.54 3.84
C TYR A 157 -4.10 -4.39 5.10
N ARG A 158 -4.19 -3.76 6.28
CA ARG A 158 -4.48 -4.49 7.53
C ARG A 158 -5.77 -5.31 7.38
N LEU A 159 -6.87 -4.67 6.97
CA LEU A 159 -8.18 -5.30 6.82
C LEU A 159 -8.15 -6.41 5.79
N TYR A 160 -7.60 -6.15 4.60
CA TYR A 160 -7.57 -7.14 3.52
C TYR A 160 -6.72 -8.36 3.89
N PHE A 161 -5.47 -8.16 4.30
CA PHE A 161 -4.58 -9.29 4.59
C PHE A 161 -4.96 -10.03 5.87
N SER A 162 -5.63 -9.39 6.84
CA SER A 162 -6.19 -10.11 7.99
C SER A 162 -7.22 -11.15 7.56
N GLN A 163 -8.05 -10.81 6.56
CA GLN A 163 -9.03 -11.76 6.02
C GLN A 163 -8.40 -12.90 5.22
N GLN A 164 -7.29 -12.63 4.53
CA GLN A 164 -6.63 -13.63 3.67
C GLN A 164 -5.63 -14.52 4.43
N LEU A 165 -4.97 -13.99 5.46
CA LEU A 165 -3.83 -14.64 6.12
C LEU A 165 -4.15 -15.20 7.50
N ILE A 166 -5.14 -14.66 8.22
CA ILE A 166 -5.51 -15.16 9.57
C ILE A 166 -6.59 -16.25 9.50
N LYS A 167 -7.30 -16.36 8.37
CA LYS A 167 -8.31 -17.40 8.13
C LYS A 167 -7.74 -18.73 7.62
N LEU A 168 -6.48 -19.05 7.91
CA LEU A 168 -5.85 -20.33 7.61
C LEU A 168 -5.54 -21.10 8.89
#